data_AF-A0A3P7K484-F1
#
_entry.id   AF-A0A3P7K484-F1
#
_cell.length_a   1.000
_cell.length_b   1.000
_cell.length_c   1.000
_cell.angle_alpha   90.00
_cell.angle_beta   90.00
_cell.angle_gamma   90.00
#
_symmetry.space_group_name_H-M   'P 1'
#
loop_
_entity.id
_entity.type
_entity.pdbx_description
1 polymer ?
#
loop_
_entity_poly.entity_id
_entity_poly.type
_entity_poly.pdbx_seq_one_letter_code
_entity_poly.pdbx_strand_id
1 'polypeptide(L)'
;MTLFKVLDSIAEEENPQVMNVADECLKTLATHFPLHVVIRATKPIIAQENDPRVGPALKMLTRLIESLDAEELTARLPEIAPGVVNCYSNPQSSVRKSTVFCLVAMVNKLGREPVNPYLSSLSNSKVSEVLILTYYSSSC
;
A
#
# COMPACT_ATOMS: atom_id res chain seq x y z
N MET A 1 3.44 -6.32 18.99
CA MET A 1 4.40 -7.42 18.77
C MET A 1 4.05 -8.31 17.57
N THR A 2 2.77 -8.62 17.29
CA THR A 2 2.41 -9.58 16.23
C THR A 2 2.66 -9.06 14.81
N LEU A 3 2.33 -7.79 14.52
CA LEU A 3 2.46 -7.22 13.17
C LEU A 3 3.89 -7.23 12.64
N PHE A 4 4.85 -6.78 13.45
CA PHE A 4 6.27 -6.74 13.07
C PHE A 4 6.81 -8.15 12.82
N LYS A 5 6.46 -9.14 13.66
CA LYS A 5 6.88 -10.53 13.46
C LYS A 5 6.37 -11.10 12.13
N VAL A 6 5.12 -10.82 11.77
CA VAL A 6 4.56 -11.26 10.48
C VAL A 6 5.29 -10.58 9.32
N LEU A 7 5.56 -9.27 9.41
CA LEU A 7 6.32 -8.56 8.38
C LEU A 7 7.77 -9.06 8.26
N ASP A 8 8.43 -9.36 9.38
CA ASP A 8 9.79 -9.91 9.42
C ASP A 8 9.81 -11.29 8.75
N SER A 9 8.89 -12.19 9.10
CA SER A 9 8.81 -13.53 8.51
C SER A 9 8.52 -13.53 7.01
N ILE A 10 7.78 -12.54 6.50
CA ILE A 10 7.48 -12.40 5.07
C ILE A 10 8.66 -11.78 4.31
N ALA A 11 9.41 -10.88 4.96
CA ALA A 11 10.58 -10.25 4.35
C ALA A 11 11.73 -11.23 4.10
N GLU A 12 11.79 -12.33 4.87
CA GLU A 12 12.81 -13.38 4.76
C GLU A 12 12.40 -14.55 3.84
N GLU A 13 11.16 -14.55 3.32
CA GLU A 13 10.61 -15.66 2.56
C GLU A 13 10.78 -15.47 1.04
N GLU A 14 11.35 -16.47 0.37
CA GLU A 14 11.62 -16.45 -1.08
C GLU A 14 10.69 -17.38 -1.86
N ASN A 15 9.98 -18.30 -1.17
CA ASN A 15 9.09 -19.25 -1.83
C ASN A 15 7.78 -18.58 -2.27
N PRO A 16 7.48 -18.54 -3.59
CA PRO A 16 6.30 -17.86 -4.11
C PRO A 16 4.96 -18.45 -3.62
N GLN A 17 4.91 -19.75 -3.31
CA GLN A 17 3.70 -20.37 -2.75
C GLN A 17 3.47 -19.92 -1.30
N VAL A 18 4.54 -19.84 -0.51
CA VAL A 18 4.47 -19.36 0.88
C VAL A 18 4.15 -17.88 0.92
N MET A 19 4.74 -17.08 0.03
CA MET A 19 4.43 -15.66 -0.11
C MET A 19 2.97 -15.40 -0.45
N ASN A 20 2.33 -16.24 -1.28
CA ASN A 20 0.90 -16.14 -1.56
C ASN A 20 0.06 -16.42 -0.30
N VAL A 21 0.39 -17.47 0.46
CA VAL A 21 -0.32 -17.79 1.72
C VAL A 21 -0.10 -16.69 2.76
N ALA A 22 1.11 -16.13 2.83
CA ALA A 22 1.43 -15.05 3.72
C ALA A 22 0.71 -13.75 3.33
N ASP A 23 0.54 -13.48 2.03
CA ASP A 23 -0.30 -12.39 1.53
C ASP A 23 -1.77 -12.58 1.95
N GLU A 24 -2.33 -13.80 1.89
CA GLU A 24 -3.69 -14.09 2.40
C GLU A 24 -3.80 -13.92 3.92
N CYS A 25 -2.75 -14.29 4.66
CA CYS A 25 -2.67 -14.06 6.10
C CYS A 25 -2.63 -12.56 6.43
N LEU A 26 -1.82 -11.78 5.70
CA LEU A 26 -1.76 -10.32 5.83
C LEU A 26 -3.11 -9.67 5.54
N LYS A 27 -3.85 -10.14 4.53
CA LYS A 27 -5.22 -9.68 4.22
C LYS A 27 -6.14 -9.87 5.42
N THR A 28 -6.14 -11.07 5.98
CA THR A 28 -6.97 -11.41 7.15
C THR A 28 -6.58 -10.57 8.36
N LEU A 29 -5.28 -10.39 8.60
CA LEU A 29 -4.80 -9.57 9.72
C LEU A 29 -5.17 -8.09 9.55
N ALA A 30 -5.07 -7.54 8.35
CA ALA A 30 -5.36 -6.14 8.07
C ALA A 30 -6.80 -5.76 8.42
N THR A 31 -7.78 -6.65 8.19
CA THR A 31 -9.19 -6.39 8.51
C THR A 31 -9.52 -6.49 10.01
N HIS A 32 -8.65 -7.13 10.80
CA HIS A 32 -8.85 -7.30 12.25
C HIS A 32 -8.10 -6.28 13.10
N PHE A 33 -7.16 -5.50 12.53
CA PHE A 33 -6.46 -4.45 13.25
C PHE A 33 -7.12 -3.08 13.07
N PRO A 34 -7.19 -2.25 14.13
CA PRO A 34 -7.62 -0.87 13.98
C PRO A 34 -6.68 -0.10 13.03
N LEU A 35 -7.25 0.71 12.15
CA LEU A 35 -6.54 1.50 11.14
C LEU A 35 -5.32 2.26 11.70
N HIS A 36 -5.50 2.91 12.84
CA HIS A 36 -4.46 3.70 13.50
C HIS A 36 -3.26 2.85 13.97
N VAL A 37 -3.46 1.56 14.24
CA VAL A 37 -2.38 0.63 14.65
C VAL A 37 -1.55 0.27 13.44
N VAL A 38 -2.19 -0.06 12.32
CA VAL A 38 -1.51 -0.45 11.08
C VAL A 38 -0.72 0.73 10.53
N ILE A 39 -1.33 1.92 10.41
CA ILE A 39 -0.65 3.14 9.93
C ILE A 39 0.57 3.44 10.79
N ARG A 40 0.43 3.40 12.12
CA ARG A 40 1.53 3.71 13.05
C ARG A 40 2.70 2.74 12.92
N ALA A 41 2.41 1.48 12.62
CA ALA A 41 3.45 0.45 12.47
C ALA A 41 4.08 0.44 11.07
N THR A 42 3.31 0.69 10.00
CA THR A 42 3.83 0.71 8.63
C THR A 42 4.53 2.00 8.28
N LYS A 43 4.09 3.16 8.81
CA LYS A 43 4.69 4.48 8.55
C LYS A 43 6.21 4.53 8.75
N PRO A 44 6.81 4.05 9.85
CA PRO A 44 8.27 4.05 10.00
C PRO A 44 8.97 3.04 9.09
N ILE A 45 8.29 1.98 8.64
CA ILE A 45 8.87 0.99 7.72
C ILE A 45 8.95 1.59 6.31
N ILE A 46 7.84 2.15 5.80
CA ILE A 46 7.78 2.73 4.45
C ILE A 46 8.68 3.97 4.29
N ALA A 47 9.07 4.61 5.39
CA ALA A 47 10.03 5.71 5.40
C ALA A 47 11.50 5.25 5.21
N GLN A 48 11.79 3.96 5.39
CA GLN A 48 13.14 3.40 5.26
C GLN A 48 13.30 2.74 3.88
N GLU A 49 14.02 3.40 2.96
CA GLU A 49 14.14 2.93 1.57
C GLU A 49 14.73 1.51 1.41
N ASN A 50 15.59 1.08 2.33
CA ASN A 50 16.30 -0.19 2.28
C ASN A 50 15.72 -1.26 3.20
N ASP A 51 14.57 -1.02 3.82
CA ASP A 51 13.94 -2.01 4.70
C ASP A 51 13.22 -3.07 3.85
N PRO A 52 13.57 -4.37 3.97
CA PRO A 52 12.96 -5.42 3.15
C PRO A 52 11.46 -5.59 3.44
N ARG A 53 10.96 -5.03 4.54
CA ARG A 53 9.55 -5.10 4.95
C ARG A 53 8.68 -4.05 4.27
N VAL A 54 9.26 -3.10 3.52
CA VAL A 54 8.50 -2.06 2.81
C VAL A 54 7.45 -2.67 1.88
N GLY A 55 7.83 -3.67 1.09
CA GLY A 55 6.90 -4.35 0.18
C GLY A 55 5.71 -5.00 0.92
N PRO A 56 5.95 -5.91 1.87
CA PRO A 56 4.90 -6.51 2.71
C PRO A 56 4.04 -5.47 3.45
N ALA A 57 4.64 -4.40 3.97
CA ALA A 57 3.93 -3.32 4.65
C ALA A 57 2.99 -2.57 3.70
N LEU A 58 3.43 -2.27 2.47
CA LEU A 58 2.59 -1.66 1.43
C LEU A 58 1.42 -2.56 1.05
N LYS A 59 1.67 -3.87 0.86
CA LYS A 59 0.59 -4.82 0.53
C LYS A 59 -0.47 -4.88 1.62
N MET A 60 -0.05 -4.95 2.89
CA MET A 60 -0.96 -4.95 4.03
C MET A 60 -1.77 -3.65 4.11
N LEU A 61 -1.13 -2.51 3.81
CA LEU A 61 -1.77 -1.19 3.76
C LEU A 61 -2.80 -1.11 2.62
N THR A 62 -2.51 -1.64 1.43
CA THR A 62 -3.47 -1.74 0.32
C THR A 62 -4.74 -2.47 0.73
N ARG A 63 -4.61 -3.59 1.44
CA ARG A 63 -5.76 -4.40 1.87
C ARG A 63 -6.59 -3.74 2.95
N LEU A 64 -5.92 -3.06 3.87
CA LEU A 64 -6.60 -2.21 4.83
C LEU A 64 -7.41 -1.12 4.11
N ILE A 65 -6.82 -0.41 3.16
CA ILE A 65 -7.48 0.63 2.35
C ILE A 65 -8.72 0.09 1.63
N GLU A 66 -8.64 -1.10 1.04
CA GLU A 66 -9.79 -1.74 0.38
C GLU A 66 -10.95 -2.02 1.35
N SER A 67 -10.63 -2.39 2.60
CA SER A 67 -11.60 -2.75 3.64
C SER A 67 -12.28 -1.57 4.35
N LEU A 68 -11.66 -0.39 4.37
CA LEU A 68 -12.20 0.81 5.03
C LEU A 68 -13.36 1.41 4.25
N ASP A 69 -14.18 2.23 4.90
CA ASP A 69 -15.13 3.09 4.20
C ASP A 69 -14.46 4.35 3.63
N ALA A 70 -15.06 4.94 2.58
CA ALA A 70 -14.48 6.09 1.90
C ALA A 70 -14.31 7.31 2.82
N GLU A 71 -15.20 7.50 3.79
CA GLU A 71 -15.13 8.62 4.75
C GLU A 71 -13.94 8.46 5.71
N GLU A 72 -13.76 7.26 6.27
CA GLU A 72 -12.61 6.95 7.15
C GLU A 72 -11.28 7.07 6.41
N LEU A 73 -11.22 6.57 5.18
CA LEU A 73 -10.02 6.66 4.35
C LEU A 73 -9.71 8.11 3.99
N THR A 74 -10.72 8.92 3.64
CA THR A 74 -10.55 10.37 3.38
C THR A 74 -9.91 11.07 4.57
N ALA A 75 -10.40 10.80 5.80
CA ALA A 75 -9.88 11.40 7.02
C ALA A 75 -8.41 11.04 7.31
N ARG A 76 -7.93 9.88 6.82
CA ARG A 76 -6.55 9.40 7.02
C ARG A 76 -5.64 9.56 5.82
N LEU A 77 -6.18 9.93 4.66
CA LEU A 77 -5.42 10.12 3.44
C LEU A 77 -4.17 11.00 3.61
N PRO A 78 -4.21 12.14 4.35
CA PRO A 78 -3.02 12.98 4.56
C PRO A 78 -1.90 12.28 5.36
N GLU A 79 -2.23 11.29 6.18
CA GLU A 79 -1.26 10.53 6.97
C GLU A 79 -0.60 9.40 6.17
N ILE A 80 -1.33 8.84 5.19
CA ILE A 80 -0.94 7.64 4.45
C ILE A 80 -0.32 7.99 3.09
N ALA A 81 -1.00 8.82 2.30
CA ALA A 81 -0.67 9.04 0.89
C ALA A 81 0.76 9.57 0.67
N PRO A 82 1.30 10.53 1.45
CA PRO A 82 2.67 11.01 1.25
C PRO A 82 3.72 9.91 1.40
N GLY A 83 3.55 9.02 2.37
CA GLY A 83 4.49 7.91 2.60
C GLY A 83 4.45 6.90 1.45
N VAL A 84 3.25 6.56 0.98
CA VAL A 84 3.07 5.65 -0.15
C VAL A 84 3.65 6.24 -1.44
N VAL A 85 3.36 7.51 -1.75
CA VAL A 85 3.89 8.20 -2.94
C VAL A 85 5.41 8.21 -2.95
N ASN A 86 6.04 8.42 -1.78
CA ASN A 86 7.50 8.39 -1.68
C ASN A 86 8.10 7.02 -2.07
N CYS A 87 7.42 5.92 -1.72
CA CYS A 87 7.83 4.56 -2.11
C CYS A 87 7.78 4.31 -3.62
N TYR A 88 7.20 5.19 -4.43
CA TYR A 88 7.18 5.04 -5.89
C TYR A 88 8.60 5.15 -6.47
N SER A 89 9.47 5.95 -5.85
CA SER A 89 10.85 6.14 -6.30
C SER A 89 11.82 5.09 -5.75
N ASN A 90 11.32 4.06 -5.04
CA ASN A 90 12.16 3.03 -4.44
C ASN A 90 12.95 2.25 -5.52
N PRO A 91 14.23 1.89 -5.27
CA PRO A 91 15.06 1.16 -6.23
C PRO A 91 14.52 -0.25 -6.55
N GLN A 92 13.79 -0.88 -5.62
CA GLN A 92 13.23 -2.22 -5.82
C GLN A 92 11.94 -2.18 -6.66
N SER A 93 11.94 -2.90 -7.78
CA SER A 93 10.77 -2.98 -8.68
C SER A 93 9.53 -3.59 -8.00
N SER A 94 9.71 -4.54 -7.09
CA SER A 94 8.64 -5.17 -6.30
C SER A 94 7.95 -4.16 -5.38
N VAL A 95 8.72 -3.26 -4.76
CA VAL A 95 8.21 -2.17 -3.92
C VAL A 95 7.44 -1.18 -4.78
N ARG A 96 7.99 -0.72 -5.91
CA ARG A 96 7.28 0.19 -6.82
C ARG A 96 5.95 -0.38 -7.28
N LYS A 97 5.92 -1.66 -7.65
CA LYS A 97 4.68 -2.36 -8.02
C LYS A 97 3.67 -2.36 -6.88
N SER A 98 4.10 -2.68 -5.66
CA SER A 98 3.24 -2.66 -4.46
C SER A 98 2.70 -1.26 -4.14
N THR A 99 3.53 -0.22 -4.33
CA THR A 99 3.14 1.19 -4.22
C THR A 99 2.03 1.53 -5.21
N VAL A 100 2.18 1.15 -6.48
CA VAL A 100 1.18 1.40 -7.52
C VAL A 100 -0.15 0.75 -7.14
N PHE A 101 -0.15 -0.51 -6.68
CA PHE A 101 -1.37 -1.18 -6.20
C PHE A 101 -2.03 -0.43 -5.03
N CYS A 102 -1.23 0.07 -4.08
CA CYS A 102 -1.74 0.85 -2.96
C CYS A 102 -2.42 2.15 -3.41
N LEU A 103 -1.81 2.87 -4.35
CA LEU A 103 -2.38 4.09 -4.92
C LEU A 103 -3.66 3.82 -5.73
N VAL A 104 -3.68 2.74 -6.52
CA VAL A 104 -4.87 2.32 -7.26
C VAL A 104 -6.02 2.00 -6.29
N ALA A 105 -5.76 1.32 -5.18
CA ALA A 105 -6.78 1.05 -4.16
C ALA A 105 -7.35 2.34 -3.55
N MET A 106 -6.51 3.34 -3.27
CA MET A 106 -6.97 4.65 -2.78
C MET A 106 -7.85 5.36 -3.82
N VAL A 107 -7.42 5.38 -5.09
CA VAL A 107 -8.18 6.01 -6.18
C VAL A 107 -9.50 5.28 -6.46
N ASN A 108 -9.51 3.95 -6.42
CA ASN A 108 -10.73 3.16 -6.59
C ASN A 108 -11.73 3.44 -5.46
N LYS A 109 -11.26 3.69 -4.23
CA LYS A 109 -12.11 3.91 -3.07
C LYS A 109 -12.62 5.34 -2.93
N LEU A 110 -11.77 6.34 -3.20
CA LEU A 110 -12.09 7.76 -2.99
C LEU A 110 -12.39 8.53 -4.29
N GLY A 111 -12.11 7.92 -5.44
CA GLY A 111 -12.00 8.64 -6.70
C GLY A 111 -10.64 9.35 -6.86
N ARG A 112 -10.44 9.93 -8.03
CA ARG A 112 -9.17 10.57 -8.40
C ARG A 112 -8.95 11.90 -7.68
N GLU A 113 -10.01 12.68 -7.48
CA GLU A 113 -9.92 14.07 -7.01
C GLU A 113 -9.26 14.20 -5.64
N PRO A 114 -9.61 13.39 -4.61
CA PRO A 114 -8.97 13.49 -3.30
C PRO A 114 -7.49 13.05 -3.30
N VAL A 115 -7.11 12.16 -4.22
CA VAL A 115 -5.75 11.59 -4.30
C VAL A 115 -4.80 12.44 -5.16
N ASN A 116 -5.35 13.21 -6.10
CA ASN A 116 -4.59 14.02 -7.07
C ASN A 116 -3.54 14.97 -6.45
N PRO A 117 -3.78 15.65 -5.31
CA PRO A 117 -2.80 16.52 -4.66
C PRO A 117 -1.51 15.81 -4.24
N TYR A 118 -1.57 14.50 -4.01
CA TYR A 118 -0.39 13.70 -3.64
C TYR A 118 0.36 13.20 -4.87
N LEU A 119 -0.38 12.92 -5.96
CA LEU A 119 0.16 12.43 -7.23
C LEU A 119 0.85 13.53 -8.06
N SER A 120 0.54 14.81 -7.82
CA SER A 120 1.16 15.93 -8.55
C SER A 120 2.68 16.04 -8.36
N SER A 121 3.22 15.36 -7.33
CA SER A 121 4.66 15.23 -7.10
C SER A 121 5.34 14.19 -8.01
N LEU A 122 4.56 13.34 -8.69
CA LEU A 122 5.05 12.30 -9.60
C LEU A 122 5.09 12.81 -11.05
N SER A 123 6.01 12.27 -11.86
CA SER A 123 6.06 12.58 -13.29
C SER A 123 4.81 12.04 -14.01
N ASN A 124 4.42 12.69 -15.12
CA ASN A 124 3.24 12.31 -15.91
C ASN A 124 3.21 10.81 -16.28
N SER A 125 4.36 10.21 -16.58
CA SER A 125 4.48 8.77 -16.90
C SER A 125 4.08 7.86 -15.72
N LYS A 126 4.41 8.25 -14.49
CA LYS A 126 4.08 7.50 -13.27
C LYS A 126 2.60 7.65 -12.92
N VAL A 127 2.04 8.85 -13.12
CA VAL A 127 0.61 9.10 -12.96
C VAL A 127 -0.21 8.31 -13.98
N SER A 128 0.26 8.23 -15.24
CA SER A 128 -0.38 7.41 -16.28
C SER A 128 -0.43 5.92 -15.92
N GLU A 129 0.61 5.37 -15.30
CA GLU A 129 0.63 3.96 -14.87
C GLU A 129 -0.47 3.66 -13.84
N VAL A 130 -0.64 4.53 -12.85
CA VAL A 130 -1.72 4.44 -11.85
C VAL A 130 -3.09 4.55 -12.52
N LEU A 131 -3.27 5.51 -13.44
CA LEU A 131 -4.56 5.75 -14.12
C LEU A 131 -4.97 4.59 -15.04
N ILE A 132 -4.01 3.98 -15.76
CA ILE A 132 -4.28 2.83 -16.63
C ILE A 132 -4.78 1.64 -15.79
N LEU A 133 -4.15 1.37 -14.65
CA LEU A 133 -4.54 0.25 -13.79
C LEU A 133 -5.88 0.49 -13.09
N THR A 134 -6.18 1.72 -12.67
CA THR A 134 -7.52 2.11 -12.19
C THR A 134 -8.60 1.89 -13.26
N TYR A 135 -8.32 2.29 -14.51
CA TYR A 135 -9.25 2.12 -15.64
C TYR A 135 -9.52 0.65 -15.96
N TYR A 136 -8.48 -0.19 -15.97
CA TYR A 136 -8.62 -1.63 -16.16
C TYR A 136 -9.36 -2.31 -15.00
N SER A 137 -9.09 -1.92 -13.75
CA SER A 137 -9.77 -2.47 -12.57
C SER A 137 -11.25 -2.08 -12.47
N SER A 138 -11.68 -0.99 -13.12
CA SER A 138 -13.08 -0.55 -13.15
C SER A 138 -13.89 -1.16 -14.30
N SER A 139 -13.22 -1.85 -15.23
CA SER A 139 -13.81 -2.43 -16.44
C SER A 139 -14.02 -3.96 -16.35
N CYS A 140 -13.74 -4.57 -15.20
CA CYS A 140 -14.02 -5.97 -14.87
C CYS A 140 -15.00 -6.02 -13.69
#